data_AF-A0A946DUB9-F1
#
_entry.id   AF-A0A946DUB9-F1
#
_cell.length_a   1.000
_cell.length_b   1.000
_cell.length_c   1.000
_cell.angle_alpha   90.00
_cell.angle_beta   90.00
_cell.angle_gamma   90.00
#
_symmetry.space_group_name_H-M   'P 1'
#
loop_
_entity.id
_entity.type
_entity.pdbx_description
1 polymer ?
#
loop_
_entity_poly.entity_id
_entity_poly.type
_entity_poly.pdbx_seq_one_letter_code
_entity_poly.pdbx_strand_id
1 'polypeptide(L)'
;MIYVGIDDTDNLDSQGTNQLARKLVARVKGRFDCRLVVRHQLLFDPRVPYTSKNSSAALLFESADAADIDELADEMRNGLLEFSAEGSDPGLCVIAESVPAEVIQFGHRCQQDVVRQQDARELAAELGIFLEGLGGTNDGVIGALCAVGLAFEGNDGRIVHIGPWPDDLENEQPIETLHERGVEVREVETGAVISSGVVNVGKHLRPNYRERRIVQFVERDETSKIWNAVRLL
;
A
#
# COMPACT_ATOMS: atom_id res chain seq x y z
N MET A 1 -3.53 12.18 9.55
CA MET A 1 -3.33 10.80 9.01
C MET A 1 -2.01 10.28 9.53
N ILE A 2 -1.97 9.02 9.92
CA ILE A 2 -0.76 8.28 10.25
C ILE A 2 -0.46 7.32 9.09
N TYR A 3 0.78 7.32 8.62
CA TYR A 3 1.27 6.43 7.58
C TYR A 3 2.13 5.35 8.22
N VAL A 4 1.72 4.10 8.02
CA VAL A 4 2.45 2.93 8.48
C VAL A 4 2.96 2.18 7.26
N GLY A 5 4.27 2.05 7.12
CA GLY A 5 4.89 1.24 6.08
C GLY A 5 5.33 -0.11 6.62
N ILE A 6 5.09 -1.17 5.85
CA ILE A 6 5.57 -2.52 6.13
C ILE A 6 6.18 -3.15 4.87
N ASP A 7 7.16 -4.03 5.06
CA ASP A 7 7.70 -4.87 4.00
C ASP A 7 8.35 -6.14 4.53
N ASP A 8 8.65 -7.08 3.64
CA ASP A 8 9.39 -8.33 3.87
C ASP A 8 8.80 -9.17 5.01
N THR A 9 7.50 -9.42 4.92
CA THR A 9 6.73 -10.11 5.96
C THR A 9 6.39 -11.56 5.58
N ASP A 10 6.74 -11.96 4.36
CA ASP A 10 6.41 -13.24 3.75
C ASP A 10 7.65 -13.99 3.26
N ASN A 11 7.50 -15.31 3.13
CA ASN A 11 8.42 -16.20 2.43
C ASN A 11 7.68 -17.02 1.36
N LEU A 12 8.41 -17.85 0.61
CA LEU A 12 7.87 -18.63 -0.53
C LEU A 12 6.70 -19.59 -0.17
N ASP A 13 6.59 -19.97 1.10
CA ASP A 13 5.60 -20.95 1.59
C ASP A 13 4.45 -20.29 2.39
N SER A 14 4.43 -18.96 2.47
CA SER A 14 3.50 -18.19 3.30
C SER A 14 2.54 -17.31 2.47
N GLN A 15 1.61 -16.65 3.17
CA GLN A 15 0.78 -15.61 2.57
C GLN A 15 1.61 -14.32 2.41
N GLY A 16 1.44 -13.62 1.29
CA GLY A 16 2.17 -12.40 0.99
C GLY A 16 1.80 -11.20 1.86
N THR A 17 2.65 -10.16 1.82
CA THR A 17 2.53 -8.92 2.61
C THR A 17 1.15 -8.26 2.57
N ASN A 18 0.41 -8.35 1.46
CA ASN A 18 -0.94 -7.80 1.36
C ASN A 18 -1.95 -8.48 2.29
N GLN A 19 -1.85 -9.81 2.47
CA GLN A 19 -2.74 -10.53 3.39
C GLN A 19 -2.40 -10.20 4.84
N LEU A 20 -1.10 -10.06 5.14
CA LEU A 20 -0.65 -9.62 6.47
C LEU A 20 -1.12 -8.20 6.78
N ALA A 21 -1.02 -7.26 5.84
CA ALA A 21 -1.55 -5.91 6.00
C ALA A 21 -3.04 -5.91 6.38
N ARG A 22 -3.86 -6.76 5.73
CA ARG A 22 -5.29 -6.91 6.09
C ARG A 22 -5.50 -7.51 7.49
N LYS A 23 -4.63 -8.43 7.93
CA LYS A 23 -4.66 -8.95 9.32
C LYS A 23 -4.32 -7.86 10.33
N LEU A 24 -3.34 -7.01 10.05
CA LEU A 24 -2.99 -5.86 10.89
C LEU A 24 -4.16 -4.88 11.01
N VAL A 25 -4.81 -4.53 9.90
CA VAL A 25 -6.02 -3.69 9.92
C VAL A 25 -7.13 -4.33 10.76
N ALA A 26 -7.36 -5.64 10.61
CA ALA A 26 -8.38 -6.35 11.38
C ALA A 26 -8.05 -6.39 12.89
N ARG A 27 -6.78 -6.50 13.27
CA ARG A 27 -6.31 -6.52 14.67
C ARG A 27 -6.69 -5.25 15.42
N VAL A 28 -6.55 -4.09 14.76
CA VAL A 28 -6.76 -2.78 15.39
C VAL A 28 -8.15 -2.19 15.14
N LYS A 29 -9.03 -2.95 14.47
CA LYS A 29 -10.39 -2.51 14.12
C LYS A 29 -11.17 -2.10 15.37
N GLY A 30 -11.82 -0.93 15.29
CA GLY A 30 -12.60 -0.36 16.39
C GLY A 30 -11.78 0.45 17.39
N ARG A 31 -10.45 0.44 17.28
CA ARG A 31 -9.53 1.37 17.97
C ARG A 31 -8.89 2.36 17.00
N PHE A 32 -8.46 1.87 15.83
CA PHE A 32 -7.84 2.67 14.79
C PHE A 32 -8.53 2.43 13.45
N ASP A 33 -8.94 3.51 12.80
CA ASP A 33 -9.65 3.45 11.51
C ASP A 33 -8.66 3.52 10.35
N CYS A 34 -8.38 2.37 9.75
CA CYS A 34 -7.59 2.30 8.52
C CYS A 34 -8.45 2.75 7.32
N ARG A 35 -7.98 3.75 6.59
CA ARG A 35 -8.63 4.28 5.38
C ARG A 35 -8.25 3.49 4.14
N LEU A 36 -6.95 3.24 3.97
CA LEU A 36 -6.41 2.61 2.77
C LEU A 36 -5.25 1.71 3.13
N VAL A 37 -5.15 0.60 2.40
CA VAL A 37 -3.87 -0.10 2.23
C VAL A 37 -3.46 0.01 0.78
N VAL A 38 -2.28 0.55 0.54
CA VAL A 38 -1.71 0.76 -0.79
C VAL A 38 -0.45 -0.10 -0.92
N ARG A 39 -0.37 -0.89 -1.97
CA ARG A 39 0.82 -1.68 -2.31
C ARG A 39 1.62 -0.99 -3.40
N HIS A 40 2.91 -0.83 -3.15
CA HIS A 40 3.84 -0.21 -4.07
C HIS A 40 4.73 -1.26 -4.72
N GLN A 41 4.92 -1.15 -6.04
CA GLN A 41 5.88 -1.99 -6.75
C GLN A 41 7.26 -1.34 -6.60
N LEU A 42 8.24 -2.10 -6.11
CA LEU A 42 9.63 -1.67 -6.01
C LEU A 42 10.44 -2.18 -7.20
N LEU A 43 11.73 -1.84 -7.24
CA LEU A 43 12.63 -2.19 -8.32
C LEU A 43 12.60 -3.70 -8.65
N PHE A 44 12.44 -4.03 -9.92
CA PHE A 44 12.60 -5.39 -10.41
C PHE A 44 14.03 -5.59 -10.93
N ASP A 45 14.91 -6.13 -10.09
CA ASP A 45 16.33 -6.33 -10.40
C ASP A 45 16.84 -7.64 -9.77
N PRO A 46 17.64 -8.46 -10.50
CA PRO A 46 18.20 -9.71 -9.97
C PRO A 46 19.09 -9.57 -8.74
N ARG A 47 19.58 -8.35 -8.44
CA ARG A 47 20.38 -8.04 -7.26
C ARG A 47 19.54 -7.88 -6.00
N VAL A 48 18.21 -7.74 -6.13
CA VAL A 48 17.29 -7.61 -5.00
C VAL A 48 16.63 -8.96 -4.75
N PRO A 49 16.81 -9.60 -3.58
CA PRO A 49 16.08 -10.81 -3.24
C PRO A 49 14.59 -10.47 -3.04
N TYR A 50 13.69 -11.27 -3.59
CA TYR A 50 12.25 -11.16 -3.37
C TYR A 50 11.59 -12.53 -3.57
N THR A 51 10.38 -12.71 -3.02
CA THR A 51 9.59 -13.94 -3.19
C THR A 51 8.96 -14.00 -4.59
N SER A 52 7.72 -13.55 -4.74
CA SER A 52 7.00 -13.48 -6.01
C SER A 52 7.08 -12.10 -6.66
N LYS A 53 7.16 -11.05 -5.84
CA LYS A 53 7.21 -9.64 -6.24
C LYS A 53 8.02 -8.89 -5.19
N ASN A 54 8.90 -8.00 -5.65
CA ASN A 54 9.48 -6.98 -4.78
C ASN A 54 8.46 -5.85 -4.56
N SER A 55 7.71 -5.88 -3.46
CA SER A 55 6.66 -4.88 -3.21
C SER A 55 6.40 -4.69 -1.72
N SER A 56 6.29 -3.43 -1.30
CA SER A 56 5.94 -3.03 0.05
C SER A 56 4.49 -2.55 0.17
N ALA A 57 4.01 -2.38 1.40
CA ALA A 57 2.65 -1.91 1.67
C ALA A 57 2.63 -0.74 2.66
N ALA A 58 1.78 0.25 2.37
CA ALA A 58 1.47 1.36 3.27
C ALA A 58 0.02 1.24 3.76
N LEU A 59 -0.18 1.37 5.07
CA LEU A 59 -1.47 1.43 5.74
C LEU A 59 -1.69 2.87 6.22
N LEU A 60 -2.82 3.47 5.84
CA LEU A 60 -3.15 4.85 6.15
C LEU A 60 -4.23 4.87 7.21
N PHE A 61 -3.92 5.33 8.41
CA PHE A 61 -4.84 5.43 9.53
C PHE A 61 -5.29 6.87 9.77
N GLU A 62 -6.56 7.06 10.11
CA GLU A 62 -7.00 8.34 10.68
C GLU A 62 -6.29 8.55 12.03
N SER A 63 -5.88 9.79 12.29
CA SER A 63 -5.26 10.18 13.56
C SER A 63 -6.29 11.01 14.31
N ALA A 64 -6.54 10.72 15.58
CA ALA A 64 -7.28 11.62 16.46
C ALA A 64 -6.31 12.53 17.21
N ASP A 65 -5.18 12.00 17.70
CA ASP A 65 -4.17 12.72 18.47
C ASP A 65 -2.75 12.09 18.34
N ALA A 66 -1.71 12.76 18.87
CA ALA A 66 -0.34 12.25 18.83
C ALA A 66 -0.11 10.98 19.66
N ALA A 67 -0.87 10.78 20.75
CA ALA A 67 -0.80 9.56 21.56
C ALA A 67 -1.20 8.30 20.78
N ASP A 68 -1.97 8.46 19.70
CA ASP A 68 -2.36 7.37 18.81
C ASP A 68 -1.17 6.78 18.05
N ILE A 69 -0.09 7.54 17.86
CA ILE A 69 1.06 7.13 17.05
C ILE A 69 1.84 6.03 17.74
N ASP A 70 2.21 6.23 19.01
CA ASP A 70 2.99 5.26 19.78
C ASP A 70 2.19 3.98 20.03
N GLU A 71 0.91 4.11 20.41
CA GLU A 71 0.02 2.96 20.58
C GLU A 71 -0.18 2.17 19.28
N LEU A 72 -0.37 2.87 18.16
CA LEU A 72 -0.50 2.22 16.85
C LEU A 72 0.82 1.55 16.45
N ALA A 73 1.96 2.20 16.66
CA ALA A 73 3.28 1.61 16.37
C ALA A 73 3.49 0.31 17.16
N ASP A 74 3.11 0.29 18.45
CA ASP A 74 3.19 -0.92 19.28
C ASP A 74 2.25 -2.03 18.79
N GLU A 75 1.01 -1.70 18.40
CA GLU A 75 0.08 -2.70 17.83
C GLU A 75 0.57 -3.25 16.49
N MET A 76 1.16 -2.40 15.64
CA MET A 76 1.74 -2.83 14.36
C MET A 76 2.98 -3.70 14.59
N ARG A 77 3.87 -3.32 15.52
CA ARG A 77 5.03 -4.13 15.91
C ARG A 77 4.59 -5.51 16.39
N ASN A 78 3.66 -5.56 17.34
CA ASN A 78 3.18 -6.82 17.91
C ASN A 78 2.50 -7.70 16.84
N GLY A 79 1.68 -7.10 15.97
CA GLY A 79 1.07 -7.81 14.86
C GLY A 79 2.09 -8.34 13.85
N LEU A 80 3.15 -7.60 13.55
CA LEU A 80 4.22 -8.06 12.66
C LEU A 80 5.01 -9.21 13.27
N LEU A 81 5.33 -9.15 14.56
CA LEU A 81 6.00 -10.26 15.27
C LEU A 81 5.13 -11.51 15.34
N GLU A 82 3.80 -11.36 15.43
CA GLU A 82 2.86 -12.49 15.52
C GLU A 82 2.55 -13.10 14.14
N PHE A 83 2.41 -12.29 13.10
CA PHE A 83 1.86 -12.73 11.82
C PHE A 83 2.87 -12.94 10.70
N SER A 84 4.07 -12.36 10.80
CA SER A 84 5.10 -12.50 9.77
C SER A 84 5.60 -13.93 9.69
N ALA A 85 5.98 -14.36 8.50
CA ALA A 85 6.47 -15.71 8.28
C ALA A 85 7.81 -15.94 8.99
N GLU A 86 8.02 -17.14 9.56
CA GLU A 86 9.31 -17.50 10.13
C GLU A 86 10.42 -17.37 9.08
N GLY A 87 11.51 -16.70 9.44
CA GLY A 87 12.64 -16.44 8.55
C GLY A 87 12.47 -15.27 7.56
N SER A 88 11.37 -14.51 7.64
CA SER A 88 11.24 -13.21 6.94
C SER A 88 11.99 -12.09 7.67
N ASP A 89 12.12 -10.91 7.03
CA ASP A 89 12.84 -9.75 7.57
C ASP A 89 11.93 -8.51 7.77
N PRO A 90 10.86 -8.57 8.59
CA PRO A 90 9.81 -7.55 8.57
C PRO A 90 10.33 -6.17 8.95
N GLY A 91 10.00 -5.16 8.14
CA GLY A 91 10.23 -3.76 8.45
C GLY A 91 8.96 -3.05 8.90
N LEU A 92 9.10 -2.08 9.80
CA LEU A 92 8.03 -1.19 10.25
C LEU A 92 8.50 0.26 10.22
N CYS A 93 7.76 1.12 9.54
CA CYS A 93 7.94 2.57 9.56
C CYS A 93 6.64 3.25 9.96
N VAL A 94 6.69 4.26 10.83
CA VAL A 94 5.50 5.03 11.25
C VAL A 94 5.80 6.52 11.20
N ILE A 95 5.00 7.29 10.46
CA ILE A 95 5.11 8.75 10.33
C ILE A 95 3.72 9.38 10.39
N ALA A 96 3.56 10.46 11.15
CA ALA A 96 2.31 11.21 11.23
C ALA A 96 2.38 12.56 10.49
N GLU A 97 1.26 12.93 9.88
CA GLU A 97 0.89 14.23 9.29
C GLU A 97 1.78 14.80 8.18
N SER A 98 3.10 14.87 8.38
CA SER A 98 4.05 15.54 7.49
C SER A 98 5.20 14.61 7.15
N VAL A 99 5.04 13.83 6.08
CA VAL A 99 6.14 13.01 5.55
C VAL A 99 7.17 13.91 4.87
N PRO A 100 8.45 13.90 5.30
CA PRO A 100 9.49 14.73 4.70
C PRO A 100 9.73 14.41 3.21
N ALA A 101 10.14 15.41 2.44
CA ALA A 101 10.36 15.26 1.00
C ALA A 101 11.47 14.24 0.68
N GLU A 102 12.43 14.09 1.57
CA GLU A 102 13.52 13.13 1.52
C GLU A 102 13.00 11.68 1.59
N VAL A 103 11.92 11.44 2.34
CA VAL A 103 11.26 10.12 2.40
C VAL A 103 10.52 9.81 1.10
N ILE A 104 9.91 10.82 0.48
CA ILE A 104 9.30 10.68 -0.85
C ILE A 104 10.37 10.35 -1.89
N GLN A 105 11.49 11.08 -1.89
CA GLN A 105 12.62 10.82 -2.78
C GLN A 105 13.24 9.44 -2.54
N PHE A 106 13.34 9.00 -1.29
CA PHE A 106 13.76 7.65 -0.94
C PHE A 106 12.82 6.60 -1.55
N GLY A 107 11.51 6.82 -1.47
CA GLY A 107 10.51 5.97 -2.12
C GLY A 107 10.75 5.80 -3.63
N HIS A 108 10.94 6.91 -4.34
CA HIS A 108 11.25 6.89 -5.78
C HIS A 108 12.55 6.16 -6.09
N ARG A 109 13.60 6.36 -5.26
CA ARG A 109 14.88 5.65 -5.41
C ARG A 109 14.69 4.13 -5.29
N CYS A 110 13.87 3.65 -4.36
CA CYS A 110 13.59 2.22 -4.21
C CYS A 110 12.84 1.61 -5.42
N GLN A 111 12.22 2.42 -6.27
CA GLN A 111 11.60 1.96 -7.52
C GLN A 111 12.58 1.91 -8.70
N GLN A 112 13.71 2.63 -8.60
CA GLN A 112 14.62 2.88 -9.72
C GLN A 112 16.01 2.25 -9.53
N ASP A 113 16.48 2.12 -8.29
CA ASP A 113 17.83 1.69 -7.96
C ASP A 113 17.88 0.71 -6.78
N VAL A 114 19.00 -0.01 -6.67
CA VAL A 114 19.30 -0.85 -5.50
C VAL A 114 19.71 0.05 -4.35
N VAL A 115 18.91 0.06 -3.29
CA VAL A 115 19.11 0.89 -2.09
C VAL A 115 19.66 0.04 -0.95
N ARG A 116 20.45 0.64 -0.05
CA ARG A 116 21.04 -0.05 1.10
C ARG A 116 20.19 0.16 2.35
N GLN A 117 20.20 -0.84 3.23
CA GLN A 117 19.56 -0.75 4.54
C GLN A 117 20.08 0.45 5.36
N GLN A 118 21.38 0.72 5.27
CA GLN A 118 22.02 1.84 5.96
C GLN A 118 21.44 3.19 5.53
N ASP A 119 21.14 3.38 4.24
CA ASP A 119 20.56 4.62 3.71
C ASP A 119 19.19 4.89 4.37
N ALA A 120 18.37 3.86 4.58
CA ALA A 120 17.06 3.99 5.23
C ALA A 120 17.22 4.38 6.72
N ARG A 121 18.16 3.74 7.40
CA ARG A 121 18.41 3.97 8.84
C ARG A 121 18.99 5.36 9.12
N GLU A 122 19.93 5.81 8.30
CA GLU A 122 20.53 7.15 8.42
C GLU A 122 19.46 8.21 8.19
N LEU A 123 18.66 8.07 7.13
CA LEU A 123 17.57 8.99 6.84
C LEU A 123 16.53 9.05 7.98
N ALA A 124 16.14 7.89 8.50
CA ALA A 124 15.19 7.85 9.61
C ALA A 124 15.75 8.48 10.89
N ALA A 125 17.04 8.23 11.21
CA ALA A 125 17.69 8.81 12.37
C ALA A 125 17.85 10.33 12.26
N GLU A 126 18.22 10.85 11.07
CA GLU A 126 18.36 12.29 10.81
C GLU A 126 17.02 13.02 10.98
N LEU A 127 15.92 12.40 10.55
CA LEU A 127 14.59 13.00 10.57
C LEU A 127 13.77 12.67 11.83
N GLY A 128 14.30 11.85 12.74
CA GLY A 128 13.59 11.40 13.93
C GLY A 128 12.36 10.54 13.62
N ILE A 129 12.42 9.74 12.55
CA ILE A 129 11.35 8.84 12.11
C ILE A 129 11.42 7.51 12.85
N PHE A 130 10.27 6.99 13.26
CA PHE A 130 10.16 5.62 13.74
C PHE A 130 10.41 4.63 12.59
N LEU A 131 11.52 3.89 12.68
CA LEU A 131 11.89 2.83 11.73
C LEU A 131 12.52 1.66 12.49
N GLU A 132 11.93 0.49 12.36
CA GLU A 132 12.34 -0.71 13.09
C GLU A 132 12.37 -1.93 12.17
N GLY A 133 13.41 -2.75 12.32
CA GLY A 133 13.45 -4.08 11.73
C GLY A 133 13.12 -5.11 12.80
N LEU A 134 12.32 -6.11 12.45
CA LEU A 134 11.69 -7.04 13.38
C LEU A 134 12.04 -8.51 13.07
N GLY A 135 12.98 -8.75 12.18
CA GLY A 135 13.36 -10.11 11.77
C GLY A 135 14.68 -10.16 11.00
N GLY A 136 15.29 -11.34 11.05
CA GLY A 136 16.55 -11.74 10.41
C GLY A 136 17.57 -10.62 10.16
N THR A 137 17.77 -10.25 8.90
CA THR A 137 18.75 -9.24 8.46
C THR A 137 18.25 -7.80 8.64
N ASN A 138 16.94 -7.62 8.85
CA ASN A 138 16.23 -6.34 8.92
C ASN A 138 16.12 -5.57 7.59
N ASP A 139 16.22 -6.26 6.45
CA ASP A 139 16.16 -5.59 5.14
C ASP A 139 14.79 -4.97 4.81
N GLY A 140 13.70 -5.47 5.39
CA GLY A 140 12.36 -4.90 5.22
C GLY A 140 12.23 -3.43 5.62
N VAL A 141 13.17 -2.86 6.39
CA VAL A 141 13.16 -1.42 6.71
C VAL A 141 13.25 -0.53 5.48
N ILE A 142 13.88 -1.01 4.39
CA ILE A 142 13.99 -0.28 3.13
C ILE A 142 12.59 -0.09 2.54
N GLY A 143 11.86 -1.20 2.36
CA GLY A 143 10.53 -1.16 1.77
C GLY A 143 9.49 -0.50 2.67
N ALA A 144 9.62 -0.65 3.99
CA ALA A 144 8.73 0.01 4.95
C ALA A 144 8.84 1.54 4.85
N LEU A 145 10.06 2.10 4.84
CA LEU A 145 10.25 3.55 4.68
C LEU A 145 9.79 4.04 3.29
N CYS A 146 10.12 3.28 2.25
CA CYS A 146 9.69 3.55 0.88
C CYS A 146 8.16 3.63 0.74
N ALA A 147 7.44 2.67 1.32
CA ALA A 147 5.98 2.61 1.24
C ALA A 147 5.33 3.88 1.78
N VAL A 148 5.83 4.42 2.90
CA VAL A 148 5.32 5.67 3.49
C VAL A 148 5.51 6.85 2.54
N GLY A 149 6.69 7.00 1.95
CA GLY A 149 6.99 8.09 1.01
C GLY A 149 6.08 8.07 -0.23
N LEU A 150 5.96 6.90 -0.87
CA LEU A 150 5.14 6.74 -2.08
C LEU A 150 3.65 6.94 -1.78
N ALA A 151 3.16 6.43 -0.64
CA ALA A 151 1.78 6.58 -0.25
C ALA A 151 1.43 8.02 0.18
N PHE A 152 2.36 8.77 0.74
CA PHE A 152 2.12 10.18 1.06
C PHE A 152 2.05 11.08 -0.19
N GLU A 153 2.93 10.84 -1.16
CA GLU A 153 2.86 11.51 -2.46
C GLU A 153 1.52 11.23 -3.14
N GLY A 154 1.09 9.96 -3.08
CA GLY A 154 -0.23 9.52 -3.48
C GLY A 154 -0.45 9.48 -4.99
N ASN A 155 0.64 9.29 -5.74
CA ASN A 155 0.60 9.13 -7.18
C ASN A 155 1.12 7.77 -7.67
N ASP A 156 1.31 6.83 -6.75
CA ASP A 156 1.74 5.47 -7.04
C ASP A 156 0.94 4.45 -6.21
N GLY A 157 0.93 3.21 -6.70
CA GLY A 157 0.48 2.06 -5.95
C GLY A 157 -0.91 1.57 -6.33
N ARG A 158 -1.23 0.39 -5.81
CA ARG A 158 -2.50 -0.31 -6.02
C ARG A 158 -3.20 -0.49 -4.70
N ILE A 159 -4.51 -0.27 -4.70
CA ILE A 159 -5.31 -0.40 -3.51
C ILE A 159 -5.51 -1.88 -3.20
N VAL A 160 -5.14 -2.25 -1.98
CA VAL A 160 -5.32 -3.57 -1.40
C VAL A 160 -6.52 -3.59 -0.47
N HIS A 161 -6.86 -2.46 0.18
CA HIS A 161 -7.96 -2.37 1.12
C HIS A 161 -8.51 -0.94 1.16
N ILE A 162 -9.83 -0.80 1.34
CA ILE A 162 -10.54 0.48 1.41
C ILE A 162 -11.46 0.44 2.63
N GLY A 163 -11.05 1.06 3.74
CA GLY A 163 -11.92 1.34 4.88
C GLY A 163 -12.79 0.17 5.38
N PRO A 164 -13.98 0.47 5.95
CA PRO A 164 -14.88 -0.53 6.52
C PRO A 164 -15.57 -1.41 5.46
N TRP A 165 -15.16 -1.34 4.21
CA TRP A 165 -15.83 -2.01 3.11
C TRP A 165 -15.62 -3.53 3.22
N PRO A 166 -16.71 -4.31 3.40
CA PRO A 166 -16.63 -5.72 3.78
C PRO A 166 -16.28 -6.70 2.64
N ASP A 167 -16.53 -6.35 1.37
CA ASP A 167 -16.54 -7.31 0.26
C ASP A 167 -15.57 -6.93 -0.88
N ASP A 168 -14.91 -7.90 -1.51
CA ASP A 168 -14.24 -7.67 -2.79
C ASP A 168 -15.29 -7.70 -3.93
N LEU A 169 -15.40 -6.63 -4.74
CA LEU A 169 -16.23 -6.68 -5.94
C LEU A 169 -15.59 -7.54 -7.01
N GLU A 170 -16.41 -8.26 -7.76
CA GLU A 170 -15.99 -9.14 -8.84
C GLU A 170 -16.89 -8.96 -10.08
N ASN A 171 -16.37 -9.31 -11.25
CA ASN A 171 -17.03 -9.29 -12.55
C ASN A 171 -17.60 -7.92 -12.92
N GLU A 172 -18.75 -7.90 -13.59
CA GLU A 172 -19.44 -6.69 -14.01
C GLU A 172 -20.10 -5.97 -12.83
N GLN A 173 -19.80 -4.68 -12.69
CA GLN A 173 -20.30 -3.81 -11.63
C GLN A 173 -20.81 -2.49 -12.21
N PRO A 174 -21.95 -1.97 -11.74
CA PRO A 174 -22.34 -0.60 -12.01
C PRO A 174 -21.25 0.37 -11.54
N ILE A 175 -20.96 1.39 -12.35
CA ILE A 175 -19.99 2.43 -11.99
C ILE A 175 -20.45 3.18 -10.72
N GLU A 176 -21.75 3.30 -10.51
CA GLU A 176 -22.36 3.88 -9.31
C GLU A 176 -21.91 3.13 -8.02
N THR A 177 -21.83 1.79 -8.07
CA THR A 177 -21.34 0.97 -6.95
C THR A 177 -19.87 1.28 -6.62
N LEU A 178 -19.04 1.63 -7.61
CA LEU A 178 -17.65 2.03 -7.38
C LEU A 178 -17.60 3.44 -6.74
N HIS A 179 -18.42 4.37 -7.23
CA HIS A 179 -18.49 5.74 -6.70
C HIS A 179 -18.98 5.80 -5.25
N GLU A 180 -19.98 5.00 -4.87
CA GLU A 180 -20.46 4.88 -3.48
C GLU A 180 -19.33 4.51 -2.50
N ARG A 181 -18.25 3.95 -3.03
CA ARG A 181 -17.11 3.46 -2.28
C ARG A 181 -15.86 4.33 -2.45
N GLY A 182 -16.03 5.52 -3.04
CA GLY A 182 -14.96 6.49 -3.25
C GLY A 182 -14.00 6.13 -4.38
N VAL A 183 -14.36 5.20 -5.26
CA VAL A 183 -13.53 4.81 -6.42
C VAL A 183 -13.98 5.60 -7.64
N GLU A 184 -13.13 6.49 -8.13
CA GLU A 184 -13.33 7.24 -9.37
C GLU A 184 -13.00 6.35 -10.58
N VAL A 185 -13.84 6.37 -11.61
CA VAL A 185 -13.57 5.63 -12.86
C VAL A 185 -13.04 6.57 -13.93
N ARG A 186 -11.88 6.24 -14.51
CA ARG A 186 -11.25 7.04 -15.57
C ARG A 186 -10.92 6.18 -16.78
N GLU A 187 -11.19 6.68 -17.98
CA GLU A 187 -10.66 6.08 -19.20
C GLU A 187 -9.13 6.21 -19.23
N VAL A 188 -8.44 5.09 -19.51
CA VAL A 188 -6.98 5.01 -19.39
C VAL A 188 -6.24 5.89 -20.40
N GLU A 189 -6.76 6.02 -21.62
CA GLU A 189 -6.09 6.78 -22.69
C GLU A 189 -6.30 8.29 -22.57
N THR A 190 -7.53 8.71 -22.27
CA THR A 190 -7.92 10.12 -22.28
C THR A 190 -7.87 10.76 -20.89
N GLY A 191 -7.88 9.96 -19.83
CA GLY A 191 -8.07 10.41 -18.46
C GLY A 191 -9.50 10.89 -18.16
N ALA A 192 -10.44 10.76 -19.10
CA ALA A 192 -11.80 11.22 -18.93
C ALA A 192 -12.51 10.47 -17.79
N VAL A 193 -13.18 11.23 -16.91
CA VAL A 193 -13.99 10.65 -15.84
C VAL A 193 -15.26 10.04 -16.43
N ILE A 194 -15.52 8.78 -16.10
CA ILE A 194 -16.70 8.05 -16.57
C ILE A 194 -17.72 7.98 -15.44
N SER A 195 -18.89 8.60 -15.64
CA SER A 195 -19.87 8.78 -14.58
C SER A 195 -20.93 7.68 -14.49
N SER A 196 -21.09 6.86 -15.52
CA SER A 196 -22.20 5.89 -15.62
C SER A 196 -21.86 4.71 -16.54
N GLY A 197 -22.53 3.59 -16.33
CA GLY A 197 -22.39 2.38 -17.13
C GLY A 197 -21.93 1.19 -16.28
N VAL A 198 -21.42 0.16 -16.96
CA VAL A 198 -20.93 -1.06 -16.30
C VAL A 198 -19.44 -1.21 -16.57
N VAL A 199 -18.70 -1.57 -15.52
CA VAL A 199 -17.29 -1.94 -15.59
C VAL A 199 -17.11 -3.39 -15.18
N ASN A 200 -16.43 -4.18 -16.00
CA ASN A 200 -15.93 -5.49 -15.61
C ASN A 200 -14.62 -5.32 -14.82
N VAL A 201 -14.67 -5.56 -13.51
CA VAL A 201 -13.51 -5.48 -12.59
C VAL A 201 -12.72 -6.80 -12.51
N GLY A 202 -13.11 -7.82 -13.27
CA GLY A 202 -12.47 -9.13 -13.27
C GLY A 202 -12.66 -9.86 -11.94
N LYS A 203 -11.66 -10.65 -11.50
CA LYS A 203 -11.80 -11.45 -10.28
C LYS A 203 -11.97 -10.60 -9.02
N HIS A 204 -11.25 -9.48 -8.93
CA HIS A 204 -11.37 -8.57 -7.79
C HIS A 204 -11.11 -7.14 -8.24
N LEU A 205 -11.86 -6.18 -7.69
CA LEU A 205 -11.57 -4.77 -7.85
C LEU A 205 -10.19 -4.43 -7.25
N ARG A 206 -9.30 -3.89 -8.09
CA ARG A 206 -7.91 -3.52 -7.74
C ARG A 206 -7.58 -2.15 -8.35
N PRO A 207 -8.17 -1.06 -7.81
CA PRO A 207 -7.96 0.28 -8.32
C PRO A 207 -6.55 0.75 -7.94
N ASN A 208 -6.16 1.88 -8.53
CA ASN A 208 -4.86 2.50 -8.34
C ASN A 208 -4.99 3.69 -7.39
N TYR A 209 -3.89 4.06 -6.75
CA TYR A 209 -3.82 5.29 -5.99
C TYR A 209 -3.12 6.35 -6.84
N ARG A 210 -3.87 7.33 -7.33
CA ARG A 210 -3.39 8.39 -8.24
C ARG A 210 -3.96 9.73 -7.85
N GLU A 211 -3.13 10.76 -7.86
CA GLU A 211 -3.52 12.12 -7.46
C GLU A 211 -4.24 12.16 -6.09
N ARG A 212 -3.82 11.30 -5.15
CA ARG A 212 -4.43 11.09 -3.82
C ARG A 212 -5.89 10.63 -3.87
N ARG A 213 -6.30 9.99 -4.96
CA ARG A 213 -7.62 9.39 -5.17
C ARG A 213 -7.50 7.90 -5.46
N ILE A 214 -8.57 7.18 -5.16
CA ILE A 214 -8.72 5.80 -5.59
C ILE A 214 -9.31 5.80 -7.00
N VAL A 215 -8.55 5.32 -7.97
CA VAL A 215 -8.90 5.42 -9.40
C VAL A 215 -8.91 4.03 -10.04
N GLN A 216 -10.07 3.62 -10.55
CA GLN A 216 -10.17 2.47 -11.45
C GLN A 216 -10.02 2.96 -12.89
N PHE A 217 -8.87 2.68 -13.49
CA PHE A 217 -8.68 2.92 -14.92
C PHE A 217 -9.41 1.88 -15.74
N VAL A 218 -10.03 2.30 -16.83
CA VAL A 218 -10.81 1.45 -17.72
C VAL A 218 -10.50 1.71 -19.19
N GLU A 219 -10.73 0.71 -20.01
CA GLU A 219 -10.76 0.82 -21.47
C GLU A 219 -12.12 0.35 -21.97
N ARG A 220 -12.56 0.87 -23.12
CA ARG A 220 -13.86 0.52 -23.67
C ARG A 220 -13.76 -0.73 -24.51
N ASP A 221 -14.64 -1.69 -24.25
CA ASP A 221 -14.85 -2.79 -25.21
C ASP A 221 -15.67 -2.26 -26.40
N GLU A 222 -15.06 -2.27 -27.59
CA GLU A 222 -15.69 -1.85 -28.84
C GLU A 222 -16.95 -2.67 -29.17
N THR A 223 -17.05 -3.90 -28.66
CA THR A 223 -18.13 -4.85 -29.00
C THR A 223 -19.27 -4.88 -27.97
N SER A 224 -18.99 -4.70 -26.68
CA SER A 224 -19.96 -4.97 -25.61
C SER A 224 -20.55 -3.73 -24.92
N LYS A 225 -20.13 -2.51 -25.27
CA LYS A 225 -20.50 -1.24 -24.57
C LYS A 225 -20.13 -1.23 -23.06
N ILE A 226 -19.43 -2.25 -22.57
CA ILE A 226 -18.95 -2.39 -21.21
C ILE A 226 -17.52 -1.84 -21.13
N TRP A 227 -17.15 -1.30 -19.98
CA TRP A 227 -15.79 -0.90 -19.67
C TRP A 227 -15.02 -2.08 -19.06
N ASN A 228 -13.76 -2.29 -19.43
CA ASN A 228 -12.90 -3.29 -18.80
C ASN A 228 -11.88 -2.62 -17.90
N ALA A 229 -11.71 -3.11 -16.67
CA ALA A 229 -10.69 -2.63 -15.75
C ALA A 229 -9.28 -2.86 -16.31
N VAL A 230 -8.48 -1.80 -16.37
CA VAL A 230 -7.10 -1.84 -16.85
C VAL A 230 -6.14 -1.95 -15.68
N ARG A 231 -5.21 -2.90 -15.80
CA ARG A 231 -4.10 -3.07 -14.88
C ARG A 231 -2.94 -2.18 -15.32
N LEU A 232 -2.78 -1.00 -14.71
CA LEU A 232 -1.55 -0.22 -14.86
C LEU A 232 -0.38 -1.05 -14.32
N LEU A 233 0.76 -1.03 -15.02
CA LEU A 233 1.97 -1.72 -14.58
C LEU A 233 2.60 -0.96 -13.42
#